data_AF-A0A7W1PS87-F1
#
_entry.id   AF-A0A7W1PS87-F1
#
_cell.length_a   1.000
_cell.length_b   1.000
_cell.length_c   1.000
_cell.angle_alpha   90.00
_cell.angle_beta   90.00
_cell.angle_gamma   90.00
#
_symmetry.space_group_name_H-M   'P 1'
#
loop_
_entity.id
_entity.type
_entity.pdbx_description
1 polymer ?
#
loop_
_entity_poly.entity_id
_entity_poly.type
_entity_poly.pdbx_seq_one_letter_code
_entity_poly.pdbx_strand_id
1 'polypeptide(L)' 'MWETLVKYCYNEKISEQKLNYIHLNPVRGKWMLTENWKEFKHSSAGFYFDIENKNVKLTHYKSAGIYD' A
#
# COMPACT_ATOMS: atom_id res chain seq x y z
N MET A 1 -17.52 12.91 19.38
CA MET A 1 -16.76 11.69 19.67
C MET A 1 -15.83 11.46 18.50
N TRP A 2 -14.53 11.73 18.65
CA TRP A 2 -13.57 11.49 17.57
C TRP A 2 -13.28 10.00 17.56
N GLU A 3 -13.88 9.27 16.62
CA GLU A 3 -13.52 7.87 16.43
C GLU A 3 -12.07 7.79 15.92
N THR A 4 -11.28 6.92 16.52
CA THR A 4 -9.93 6.58 16.03
C THR A 4 -10.02 6.04 14.60
N LEU A 5 -9.17 6.57 13.71
CA LEU A 5 -9.07 6.11 12.31
C LEU A 5 -8.46 4.71 12.16
N VAL A 6 -7.90 4.16 13.25
CA VAL A 6 -7.33 2.81 13.27
C VAL A 6 -8.40 1.79 12.90
N LYS A 7 -8.07 0.91 11.95
CA LYS A 7 -8.91 -0.23 11.55
C LYS A 7 -8.12 -1.51 11.73
N TYR A 8 -8.66 -2.41 12.56
CA TYR A 8 -8.08 -3.73 12.75
C TYR A 8 -8.27 -4.58 11.49
N CYS A 9 -7.18 -5.19 11.04
CA CYS A 9 -7.16 -6.16 9.94
C CYS A 9 -6.98 -7.56 10.53
N TYR A 10 -8.09 -8.19 10.94
CA TYR A 10 -8.09 -9.47 11.66
C TYR A 10 -8.03 -10.70 10.73
N ASN A 11 -8.08 -10.49 9.41
CA ASN A 11 -7.85 -11.53 8.43
C ASN A 11 -7.18 -10.95 7.18
N GLU A 12 -6.63 -11.85 6.37
CA GLU A 12 -5.89 -11.53 5.14
C GLU A 12 -6.73 -10.70 4.16
N LYS A 13 -7.99 -11.09 3.93
CA LYS A 13 -8.89 -10.40 3.01
C LYS A 13 -9.05 -8.92 3.36
N ILE A 14 -9.12 -8.58 4.65
CA ILE A 14 -9.23 -7.20 5.09
C ILE A 14 -7.90 -6.45 4.88
N SER A 15 -6.77 -7.09 5.19
CA SER A 15 -5.45 -6.51 4.93
C SER A 15 -5.26 -6.19 3.45
N GLU A 16 -5.61 -7.12 2.56
CA GLU A 16 -5.54 -6.94 1.10
C GLU A 16 -6.49 -5.85 0.60
N GLN A 17 -7.72 -5.81 1.13
CA GLN A 17 -8.66 -4.74 0.79
C GLN A 17 -8.09 -3.36 1.16
N LYS A 18 -7.47 -3.23 2.33
CA LYS A 18 -6.87 -1.97 2.78
C LYS A 18 -5.61 -1.63 2.00
N LEU A 19 -4.77 -2.61 1.71
CA LEU A 19 -3.57 -2.43 0.89
C LEU A 19 -3.94 -1.93 -0.51
N ASN A 20 -4.92 -2.57 -1.16
CA ASN A 20 -5.45 -2.15 -2.47
C ASN A 20 -6.04 -0.74 -2.42
N TYR A 21 -6.76 -0.41 -1.35
CA TYR A 21 -7.28 0.95 -1.16
C TYR A 21 -6.16 2.00 -1.11
N ILE A 22 -5.09 1.73 -0.34
CA ILE A 22 -3.92 2.62 -0.21
C ILE A 22 -3.21 2.74 -1.56
N HIS A 23 -2.96 1.62 -2.25
CA HIS A 23 -2.28 1.61 -3.54
C HIS A 23 -3.04 2.36 -4.62
N LEU A 24 -4.37 2.32 -4.61
CA LEU A 24 -5.21 3.01 -5.58
C LEU A 24 -5.51 4.47 -5.22
N ASN A 25 -5.14 4.93 -4.02
CA ASN A 25 -5.34 6.31 -3.60
C ASN A 25 -4.73 7.37 -4.55
N PRO A 26 -3.53 7.17 -5.13
CA PRO A 26 -2.93 8.16 -6.02
C PRO A 26 -3.73 8.43 -7.31
N VAL A 27 -4.55 7.49 -7.76
CA VAL A 27 -5.38 7.59 -8.99
C VAL A 27 -6.87 7.78 -8.67
N ARG A 28 -7.22 8.10 -7.42
CA ARG A 28 -8.61 8.21 -6.97
C ARG A 28 -8.86 9.53 -6.24
N GLY A 29 -10.14 9.92 -6.22
CA GLY A 29 -10.61 11.07 -5.47
C GLY A 29 -10.18 12.40 -6.07
N LYS A 30 -10.08 13.42 -5.22
CA LYS A 30 -9.88 14.82 -5.65
C LYS A 30 -8.49 15.11 -6.21
N TRP A 31 -7.48 14.37 -5.78
CA TRP A 31 -6.08 14.75 -6.02
C TRP A 31 -5.52 14.23 -7.33
N MET A 32 -5.89 13.00 -7.76
CA MET A 32 -5.42 12.39 -9.01
C MET A 32 -3.91 12.61 -9.24
N LEU A 33 -3.10 12.24 -8.24
CA LEU A 33 -1.68 12.53 -8.14
C LEU A 33 -0.85 11.90 -9.27
N THR A 34 -1.38 10.88 -9.93
CA THR A 34 -0.78 10.21 -11.09
C THR A 34 -1.87 9.54 -11.93
N GLU A 35 -1.52 9.13 -13.15
CA GLU A 35 -2.37 8.33 -14.04
C GLU A 35 -2.21 6.82 -13.79
N ASN A 36 -1.02 6.39 -13.37
CA ASN A 36 -0.72 4.99 -13.07
C ASN A 36 -0.27 4.82 -11.62
N TRP A 37 -1.14 4.23 -10.81
CA TRP A 37 -0.90 4.00 -9.38
C TRP A 37 0.31 3.10 -9.09
N LYS A 38 0.70 2.22 -10.04
CA LYS A 38 1.86 1.33 -9.92
C LYS A 38 3.18 2.11 -9.98
N GLU A 39 3.20 3.22 -10.71
CA GLU A 39 4.39 4.06 -10.95
C GLU A 39 4.50 5.20 -9.94
N PHE A 40 3.54 5.35 -9.02
CA PHE A 40 3.59 6.40 -8.02
C PHE A 40 4.74 6.15 -7.03
N LYS A 41 5.85 6.88 -7.22
CA LYS A 41 7.11 6.73 -6.46
C LYS A 41 6.99 6.83 -4.93
N HIS A 42 5.90 7.42 -4.43
CA HIS A 42 5.60 7.55 -3.00
C HIS A 42 4.64 6.47 -2.48
N SER A 43 4.43 5.39 -3.25
CA SER A 43 3.67 4.21 -2.88
C SER A 43 4.54 2.96 -2.95
N SER A 44 4.17 1.93 -2.19
CA SER A 44 4.74 0.59 -2.30
C SER A 44 4.08 -0.26 -3.40
N ALA A 45 3.11 0.28 -4.14
CA ALA A 45 2.37 -0.46 -5.17
C ALA A 45 3.27 -1.13 -6.21
N GLY A 46 4.29 -0.43 -6.69
CA GLY A 46 5.22 -0.91 -7.70
C GLY A 46 5.96 -2.21 -7.32
N PHE A 47 6.15 -2.46 -6.02
CA PHE A 47 6.79 -3.69 -5.51
C PHE A 47 6.08 -4.96 -6.00
N TYR A 48 4.76 -4.93 -6.14
CA TYR A 48 3.95 -6.07 -6.60
C TYR A 48 3.99 -6.29 -8.12
N PHE A 49 4.72 -5.44 -8.84
CA PHE A 49 4.86 -5.45 -10.30
C PHE A 49 6.33 -5.37 -10.73
N ASP A 50 7.25 -5.79 -9.87
CA ASP A 50 8.70 -5.76 -10.11
C ASP A 50 9.27 -4.36 -10.44
N ILE A 51 8.62 -3.30 -9.94
CA ILE A 51 9.10 -1.92 -10.04
C ILE A 51 9.85 -1.56 -8.76
N GLU A 52 11.16 -1.36 -8.89
CA GLU A 52 12.03 -1.05 -7.76
C GLU A 52 11.78 0.36 -7.20
N ASN A 53 11.72 0.48 -5.87
CA ASN A 53 11.69 1.77 -5.21
C ASN A 53 13.13 2.25 -4.93
N LYS A 54 13.50 3.38 -5.53
CA LYS A 54 14.87 3.93 -5.43
C LYS A 54 15.27 4.39 -4.03
N ASN A 55 14.30 4.64 -3.14
CA ASN A 55 14.56 5.25 -1.83
C ASN A 55 14.52 4.26 -0.68
N VAL A 56 13.85 3.12 -0.83
CA VAL A 56 13.62 2.16 0.24
C VAL A 56 13.60 0.72 -0.27
N LYS A 57 14.17 -0.20 0.50
CA LYS A 57 14.02 -1.65 0.25
C LYS A 57 12.67 -2.11 0.79
N LEU A 58 11.83 -2.64 -0.10
CA LEU A 58 10.51 -3.14 0.25
C LEU A 58 10.54 -4.65 0.48
N THR A 59 9.68 -5.12 1.37
CA THR A 59 9.42 -6.54 1.61
C THR A 59 7.92 -6.79 1.63
N HIS A 60 7.52 -8.03 1.35
CA HIS A 60 6.12 -8.40 1.36
C HIS A 60 5.56 -8.35 2.80
N TYR A 61 4.33 -7.86 2.99
CA TYR A 61 3.78 -7.70 4.35
C TYR A 61 3.65 -9.02 5.13
N LYS A 62 3.49 -10.16 4.43
CA LYS A 62 3.46 -11.49 5.06
C LYS A 62 4.85 -11.98 5.51
N SER A 63 5.91 -11.35 5.04
CA SER A 63 7.28 -11.63 5.48
C SER A 63 7.65 -10.82 6.73
N ALA A 64 6.78 -9.93 7.20
CA ALA A 64 7.02 -9.17 8.42
C ALA A 64 7.12 -10.11 9.63
N GLY A 65 8.24 -10.04 10.36
CA GLY A 65 8.51 -10.87 11.54
C GLY A 65 9.12 -12.24 11.25
N ILE A 66 9.31 -12.59 9.99
CA ILE A 66 10.18 -13.70 9.56
C ILE A 66 11.50 -13.05 9.14
N TYR A 67 12.42 -12.97 10.09
CA TYR A 67 13.80 -12.58 9.82
C TYR A 67 14.58 -13.87 9.57
N ASP A 68 15.35 -13.91 8.48
CA ASP A 68 16.40 -14.92 8.28
C ASP A 68 17.51 -14.75 9.33
#